data_AF-A0A3D2VVK4-F1
#
_entry.id   AF-A0A3D2VVK4-F1
#
_cell.length_a   1.000
_cell.length_b   1.000
_cell.length_c   1.000
_cell.angle_alpha   90.00
_cell.angle_beta   90.00
_cell.angle_gamma   90.00
#
_symmetry.space_group_name_H-M   'P 1'
#
loop_
_entity.id
_entity.type
_entity.pdbx_description
1 polymer ?
#
loop_
_entity_poly.entity_id
_entity_poly.type
_entity_poly.pdbx_seq_one_letter_code
_entity_poly.pdbx_strand_id
1 'polypeptide(L)'
;MSASVAQPATDLPPTPRQRVEHAIAHLDHVLPGQAPILNFVHHNTLHGYQHLPFEEALAAAEALTGIHPYLPDAAFRKLFRADRIVAADLEAVFAQRPELEIERVLARTGDRAIRRGEVLHIALVYGVEPLALNDLIWRIEELQATRQFAEDVPDAARQRLLAGAGREGLADSGAVLEDLWRACLEGFQLPAFDLHPEELVDLQLNVAKSLLARFREAGETDAEGPVVHKRMQAEAAALLDRLFGDVGDGSTLRGVLRSLTGQDLFDQVRPYLIRLSAAYLDEGLAAWNLPDRAEGLYAAWRRLIERDPAWSFAGLPHWRKTVASWPTDPMEAVIAELWRLEIPEDRWEGYLTRLALELPGWSGMMNWRQQHPAYPAN
;
A
#
# COMPACT_ATOMS: atom_id res chain seq x y z
N MET A 1 -49.39 52.32 5.36
CA MET A 1 -49.45 50.93 5.84
C MET A 1 -49.20 50.02 4.63
N SER A 2 -47.96 49.58 4.45
CA SER A 2 -47.62 48.49 3.53
C SER A 2 -46.81 47.49 4.34
N ALA A 3 -47.47 46.41 4.75
CA ALA A 3 -46.82 45.31 5.44
C ALA A 3 -46.04 44.49 4.41
N SER A 4 -44.71 44.53 4.51
CA SER A 4 -43.81 43.62 3.83
C SER A 4 -44.00 42.22 4.40
N VAL A 5 -44.59 41.32 3.63
CA VAL A 5 -44.66 39.89 3.98
C VAL A 5 -43.29 39.30 3.69
N ALA A 6 -42.48 39.14 4.74
CA ALA A 6 -41.27 38.32 4.68
C ALA A 6 -41.70 36.84 4.62
N GLN A 7 -41.42 36.16 3.51
CA GLN A 7 -41.45 34.71 3.43
C GLN A 7 -40.26 34.14 4.21
N PRO A 8 -40.44 33.14 5.09
CA PRO A 8 -39.31 32.44 5.69
C PRO A 8 -38.72 31.48 4.66
N ALA A 9 -37.48 31.72 4.23
CA ALA A 9 -36.67 30.71 3.56
C ALA A 9 -36.49 29.54 4.53
N THR A 10 -37.05 28.39 4.17
CA THR A 10 -36.92 27.16 4.96
C THR A 10 -35.69 26.43 4.43
N ASP A 11 -34.52 26.67 5.03
CA ASP A 11 -33.30 25.90 4.74
C ASP A 11 -33.45 24.49 5.32
N LEU A 12 -34.17 23.63 4.61
CA LEU A 12 -34.17 22.19 4.89
C LEU A 12 -32.77 21.63 4.60
N PRO A 13 -32.24 20.73 5.45
CA PRO A 13 -30.95 20.11 5.17
C PRO A 13 -31.01 19.36 3.83
N PRO A 14 -29.93 19.38 3.03
CA PRO A 14 -29.91 18.73 1.73
C PRO A 14 -30.17 17.23 1.89
N THR A 15 -31.01 16.68 1.01
CA THR A 15 -31.26 15.24 0.96
C THR A 15 -29.97 14.48 0.64
N PRO A 16 -29.86 13.19 1.01
CA PRO A 16 -28.70 12.34 0.65
C PRO A 16 -28.34 12.42 -0.83
N ARG A 17 -29.35 12.41 -1.70
CA ARG A 17 -29.15 12.56 -3.14
C ARG A 17 -28.54 13.91 -3.52
N GLN A 18 -29.07 15.00 -2.98
CA GLN A 18 -28.53 16.34 -3.21
C GLN A 18 -27.08 16.48 -2.73
N ARG A 19 -26.71 15.81 -1.62
CA ARG A 19 -25.30 15.77 -1.14
C ARG A 19 -24.38 15.08 -2.14
N VAL A 20 -24.78 13.92 -2.66
CA VAL A 20 -23.97 13.20 -3.66
C VAL A 20 -23.93 13.97 -4.99
N GLU A 21 -25.03 14.56 -5.43
CA GLU A 21 -25.07 15.41 -6.63
C GLU A 21 -24.12 16.61 -6.49
N HIS A 22 -24.12 17.26 -5.32
CA HIS A 22 -23.19 18.35 -5.01
C HIS A 22 -21.73 17.88 -5.01
N ALA A 23 -21.44 16.76 -4.36
CA ALA A 23 -20.11 16.17 -4.32
C ALA A 23 -19.58 15.82 -5.72
N ILE A 24 -20.42 15.23 -6.58
CA ILE A 24 -20.06 14.92 -7.97
C ILE A 24 -19.82 16.20 -8.77
N ALA A 25 -20.66 17.22 -8.61
CA ALA A 25 -20.45 18.51 -9.27
C ALA A 25 -19.15 19.17 -8.82
N HIS A 26 -18.79 19.05 -7.54
CA HIS A 26 -17.53 19.57 -7.00
C HIS A 26 -16.29 18.92 -7.64
N LEU A 27 -16.37 17.67 -8.10
CA LEU A 27 -15.26 16.99 -8.76
C LEU A 27 -14.72 17.74 -9.98
N ASP A 28 -15.54 18.58 -10.64
CA ASP A 28 -15.08 19.44 -11.73
C ASP A 28 -13.93 20.36 -11.33
N HIS A 29 -13.94 20.85 -10.09
CA HIS A 29 -12.92 21.76 -9.59
C HIS A 29 -11.63 21.07 -9.16
N VAL A 30 -11.65 19.74 -9.04
CA VAL A 30 -10.55 18.95 -8.45
C VAL A 30 -9.92 18.01 -9.47
N LEU A 31 -10.71 17.47 -10.41
CA LEU A 31 -10.24 16.53 -11.41
C LEU A 31 -9.56 17.25 -12.60
N PRO A 32 -8.63 16.58 -13.30
CA PRO A 32 -8.04 17.13 -14.51
C PRO A 32 -9.10 17.37 -15.60
N GLY A 33 -9.25 18.62 -16.05
CA GLY A 33 -10.17 18.99 -17.14
C GLY A 33 -9.62 18.76 -18.55
N GLN A 34 -8.64 17.87 -18.73
CA GLN A 34 -8.00 17.65 -20.04
C GLN A 34 -8.80 16.68 -20.91
N ALA A 35 -8.97 17.06 -22.19
CA ALA A 35 -9.55 16.20 -23.21
C ALA A 35 -8.67 14.97 -23.52
N PRO A 36 -9.24 13.89 -24.11
CA PRO A 36 -8.46 12.77 -24.63
C PRO A 36 -7.32 13.27 -25.53
N ILE A 37 -6.09 12.85 -25.20
CA ILE A 37 -4.89 13.30 -25.88
C ILE A 37 -4.78 12.57 -27.23
N LEU A 38 -5.22 13.22 -28.31
CA LEU A 38 -5.16 12.68 -29.68
C LEU A 38 -3.77 12.78 -30.32
N ASN A 39 -2.91 13.67 -29.82
CA ASN A 39 -1.57 13.94 -30.35
C ASN A 39 -0.54 13.91 -29.22
N PHE A 40 0.71 13.56 -29.52
CA PHE A 40 1.79 13.48 -28.53
C PHE A 40 1.93 14.78 -27.73
N VAL A 41 1.59 14.75 -26.44
CA VAL A 41 1.77 15.87 -25.52
C VAL A 41 3.15 15.75 -24.91
N HIS A 42 4.03 16.70 -25.25
CA HIS A 42 5.38 16.83 -24.71
C HIS A 42 5.39 17.61 -23.38
N HIS A 43 4.22 17.84 -22.77
CA HIS A 43 4.12 18.64 -21.56
C HIS A 43 4.56 17.81 -20.37
N ASN A 44 5.75 18.14 -19.86
CA ASN A 44 6.28 17.58 -18.63
C ASN A 44 5.28 17.83 -17.50
N THR A 45 4.73 16.77 -16.90
CA THR A 45 3.80 16.84 -15.77
C THR A 45 4.39 17.57 -14.56
N LEU A 46 5.73 17.70 -14.50
CA LEU A 46 6.45 18.46 -13.49
C LEU A 46 6.79 19.90 -13.94
N HIS A 47 6.15 20.43 -15.01
CA HIS A 47 6.47 21.75 -15.55
C HIS A 47 6.43 22.86 -14.47
N GLY A 48 5.45 22.81 -13.57
CA GLY A 48 5.35 23.76 -12.44
C GLY A 48 6.52 23.69 -11.44
N TYR A 49 7.26 22.59 -11.43
CA TYR A 49 8.38 22.31 -10.50
C TYR A 49 9.75 22.41 -11.16
N GLN A 50 9.85 22.89 -12.41
CA GLN A 50 11.13 22.97 -13.15
C GLN A 50 12.20 23.84 -12.48
N HIS A 51 11.80 24.69 -11.55
CA HIS A 51 12.70 25.52 -10.76
C HIS A 51 13.37 24.76 -9.61
N LEU A 52 12.91 23.53 -9.30
CA LEU A 52 13.48 22.67 -8.28
C LEU A 52 14.41 21.61 -8.90
N PRO A 53 15.42 21.14 -8.16
CA PRO A 53 16.13 19.91 -8.49
C PRO A 53 15.16 18.74 -8.69
N PHE A 54 15.51 17.80 -9.57
CA PHE A 54 14.59 16.74 -10.00
C PHE A 54 13.97 15.94 -8.84
N GLU A 55 14.77 15.53 -7.85
CA GLU A 55 14.28 14.78 -6.69
C GLU A 55 13.33 15.60 -5.81
N GLU A 56 13.63 16.89 -5.64
CA GLU A 56 12.77 17.83 -4.91
C GLU A 56 11.45 18.11 -5.65
N ALA A 57 11.51 18.22 -6.99
CA ALA A 57 10.33 18.37 -7.83
C ALA A 57 9.39 17.16 -7.71
N LEU A 58 9.94 15.95 -7.71
CA LEU A 58 9.16 14.72 -7.53
C LEU A 58 8.54 14.64 -6.14
N ALA A 59 9.30 14.94 -5.08
CA ALA A 59 8.80 14.96 -3.70
C ALA A 59 7.68 15.99 -3.52
N ALA A 60 7.81 17.17 -4.11
CA ALA A 60 6.79 18.22 -4.07
C ALA A 60 5.52 17.83 -4.85
N ALA A 61 5.67 17.16 -6.00
CA ALA A 61 4.54 16.64 -6.77
C ALA A 61 3.81 15.50 -6.06
N GLU A 62 4.54 14.59 -5.43
CA GLU A 62 3.98 13.51 -4.61
C GLU A 62 3.20 14.06 -3.42
N ALA A 63 3.77 15.01 -2.68
CA ALA A 63 3.11 15.64 -1.54
C ALA A 63 1.79 16.32 -1.91
N LEU A 64 1.73 16.92 -3.11
CA LEU A 64 0.51 17.58 -3.61
C LEU A 64 -0.54 16.58 -4.10
N THR A 65 -0.11 15.56 -4.86
CA THR A 65 -1.03 14.72 -5.65
C THR A 65 -1.29 13.34 -5.04
N GLY A 66 -0.46 12.91 -4.09
CA GLY A 66 -0.43 11.53 -3.60
C GLY A 66 0.08 10.51 -4.61
N ILE A 67 0.53 10.94 -5.80
CA ILE A 67 1.03 10.06 -6.85
C ILE A 67 2.50 9.75 -6.57
N HIS A 68 2.80 8.48 -6.32
CA HIS A 68 4.15 8.01 -6.11
C HIS A 68 4.99 8.15 -7.40
N PRO A 69 6.09 8.94 -7.38
CA PRO A 69 6.92 9.21 -8.57
C PRO A 69 7.90 8.09 -8.88
N TYR A 70 8.18 7.23 -7.90
CA TYR A 70 9.05 6.08 -8.00
C TYR A 70 8.26 4.78 -7.86
N LEU A 71 8.81 3.70 -8.41
CA LEU A 71 8.31 2.37 -8.11
C LEU A 71 8.57 2.05 -6.63
N PRO A 72 7.73 1.23 -5.97
CA PRO A 72 8.04 0.72 -4.64
C PRO A 72 9.36 -0.07 -4.64
N ASP A 73 10.10 -0.07 -3.53
CA ASP A 73 11.38 -0.79 -3.39
C ASP A 73 11.27 -2.27 -3.80
N ALA A 74 10.18 -2.94 -3.42
CA ALA A 74 9.92 -4.33 -3.79
C ALA A 74 9.83 -4.53 -5.33
N ALA A 75 9.36 -3.54 -6.08
CA ALA A 75 9.33 -3.59 -7.54
C ALA A 75 10.73 -3.40 -8.13
N PHE A 76 11.56 -2.51 -7.58
CA PHE A 76 12.98 -2.42 -7.98
C PHE A 76 13.73 -3.72 -7.72
N ARG A 77 13.50 -4.38 -6.58
CA ARG A 77 14.08 -5.71 -6.29
C ARG A 77 13.62 -6.79 -7.25
N LYS A 78 12.35 -6.77 -7.68
CA LYS A 78 11.86 -7.67 -8.74
C LYS A 78 12.60 -7.44 -10.05
N LEU A 79 12.86 -6.17 -10.42
CA LEU A 79 13.65 -5.85 -11.61
C LEU A 79 15.11 -6.32 -11.46
N PHE A 80 15.70 -6.18 -10.28
CA PHE A 80 17.04 -6.70 -10.00
C PHE A 80 17.11 -8.23 -10.14
N ARG A 81 16.16 -8.96 -9.55
CA ARG A 81 16.06 -10.43 -9.69
C ARG A 81 15.78 -10.90 -11.12
N ALA A 82 15.27 -10.00 -11.97
CA ALA A 82 15.00 -10.26 -13.39
C ALA A 82 16.13 -9.78 -14.32
N ASP A 83 17.31 -9.45 -13.76
CA ASP A 83 18.48 -8.91 -14.48
C ASP A 83 18.18 -7.64 -15.30
N ARG A 84 17.10 -6.92 -14.95
CA ARG A 84 16.72 -5.63 -15.53
C ARG A 84 17.47 -4.46 -14.88
N ILE A 85 17.92 -4.66 -13.65
CA ILE A 85 18.86 -3.83 -12.90
C ILE A 85 19.98 -4.77 -12.48
N VAL A 86 21.23 -4.40 -12.71
CA VAL A 86 22.40 -5.24 -12.39
C VAL A 86 23.27 -4.58 -11.34
N ALA A 87 24.19 -5.35 -10.73
CA ALA A 87 25.13 -4.81 -9.74
C ALA A 87 25.94 -3.62 -10.27
N ALA A 88 26.31 -3.65 -11.56
CA ALA A 88 27.02 -2.54 -12.22
C ALA A 88 26.20 -1.24 -12.25
N ASP A 89 24.86 -1.30 -12.31
CA ASP A 89 24.01 -0.11 -12.26
C ASP A 89 24.09 0.55 -10.87
N LEU A 90 24.07 -0.27 -9.80
CA LEU A 90 24.21 0.22 -8.43
C LEU A 90 25.60 0.80 -8.18
N GLU A 91 26.65 0.14 -8.67
CA GLU A 91 28.03 0.63 -8.59
C GLU A 91 28.19 1.98 -9.31
N ALA A 92 27.58 2.13 -10.49
CA ALA A 92 27.60 3.39 -11.23
C ALA A 92 26.89 4.52 -10.46
N VAL A 93 25.76 4.25 -9.82
CA VAL A 93 25.04 5.23 -8.98
C VAL A 93 25.85 5.59 -7.73
N PHE A 94 26.45 4.60 -7.06
CA PHE A 94 27.30 4.85 -5.89
C PHE A 94 28.52 5.70 -6.24
N ALA A 95 29.13 5.49 -7.40
CA ALA A 95 30.25 6.31 -7.87
C ALA A 95 29.84 7.77 -8.14
N GLN A 96 28.59 8.02 -8.50
CA GLN A 96 28.05 9.36 -8.76
C GLN A 96 27.58 10.10 -7.50
N ARG A 97 27.45 9.39 -6.37
CA ARG A 97 26.95 9.94 -5.09
C ARG A 97 27.98 9.79 -3.96
N PRO A 98 29.06 10.59 -3.96
CA PRO A 98 30.10 10.52 -2.93
C PRO A 98 29.57 10.77 -1.51
N GLU A 99 28.47 11.50 -1.36
CA GLU A 99 27.76 11.73 -0.10
C GLU A 99 27.25 10.44 0.59
N LEU A 100 27.16 9.32 -0.14
CA LEU A 100 26.82 8.02 0.44
C LEU A 100 27.97 7.40 1.26
N GLU A 101 29.19 7.92 1.13
CA GLU A 101 30.40 7.47 1.85
C GLU A 101 30.64 5.95 1.72
N ILE A 102 30.52 5.38 0.52
CA ILE A 102 30.52 3.91 0.32
C ILE A 102 31.78 3.21 0.84
N GLU A 103 32.94 3.89 0.84
CA GLU A 103 34.22 3.34 1.31
C GLU A 103 34.40 3.40 2.83
N ARG A 104 33.49 4.06 3.54
CA ARG A 104 33.55 4.18 5.00
C ARG A 104 33.45 2.80 5.62
N VAL A 105 34.46 2.45 6.40
CA VAL A 105 34.47 1.22 7.20
C VAL A 105 33.51 1.40 8.38
N LEU A 106 32.46 0.59 8.42
CA LEU A 106 31.46 0.60 9.49
C LEU A 106 31.87 -0.31 10.64
N ALA A 107 32.44 -1.47 10.33
CA ALA A 107 32.89 -2.45 11.30
C ALA A 107 34.09 -3.24 10.78
N ARG A 108 34.86 -3.84 11.70
CA ARG A 108 35.92 -4.79 11.37
C ARG A 108 35.67 -6.11 12.10
N THR A 109 35.67 -7.20 11.35
CA THR A 109 35.53 -8.57 11.87
C THR A 109 36.78 -9.36 11.50
N GLY A 110 37.70 -9.49 12.44
CA GLY A 110 39.06 -9.99 12.18
C GLY A 110 39.76 -9.13 11.13
N ASP A 111 40.23 -9.76 10.06
CA ASP A 111 40.92 -9.08 8.95
C ASP A 111 39.97 -8.43 7.93
N ARG A 112 38.64 -8.65 8.04
CA ARG A 112 37.67 -8.10 7.11
C ARG A 112 37.12 -6.76 7.58
N ALA A 113 37.23 -5.75 6.72
CA ALA A 113 36.52 -4.49 6.88
C ALA A 113 35.15 -4.58 6.19
N ILE A 114 34.08 -4.26 6.92
CA ILE A 114 32.72 -4.13 6.38
C ILE A 114 32.52 -2.67 6.02
N ARG A 115 32.32 -2.40 4.72
CA ARG A 115 32.13 -1.05 4.18
C ARG A 115 30.66 -0.68 4.10
N ARG A 116 30.38 0.62 4.19
CA ARG A 116 29.02 1.17 4.06
C ARG A 116 28.35 0.79 2.75
N GLY A 117 29.11 0.78 1.65
CA GLY A 117 28.61 0.35 0.34
C GLY A 117 28.12 -1.10 0.32
N GLU A 118 28.78 -2.02 1.03
CA GLU A 118 28.31 -3.41 1.14
C GLU A 118 26.94 -3.48 1.83
N VAL A 119 26.77 -2.73 2.91
CA VAL A 119 25.51 -2.68 3.67
C VAL A 119 24.39 -2.06 2.84
N LEU A 120 24.66 -0.94 2.15
CA LEU A 120 23.68 -0.30 1.26
C LEU A 120 23.27 -1.22 0.11
N HIS A 121 24.24 -1.92 -0.50
CA HIS A 121 23.96 -2.88 -1.57
C HIS A 121 23.04 -4.00 -1.07
N ILE A 122 23.35 -4.61 0.07
CA ILE A 122 22.51 -5.65 0.67
C ILE A 122 21.10 -5.12 0.96
N ALA A 123 20.98 -3.92 1.55
CA ALA A 123 19.70 -3.33 1.89
C ALA A 123 18.82 -3.05 0.66
N LEU A 124 19.43 -2.55 -0.43
CA LEU A 124 18.70 -2.27 -1.67
C LEU A 124 18.23 -3.55 -2.38
N VAL A 125 19.06 -4.59 -2.40
CA VAL A 125 18.79 -5.83 -3.15
C VAL A 125 17.88 -6.80 -2.39
N TYR A 126 18.13 -7.00 -1.10
CA TYR A 126 17.42 -8.01 -0.29
C TYR A 126 16.31 -7.40 0.57
N GLY A 127 16.42 -6.11 0.91
CA GLY A 127 15.47 -5.45 1.82
C GLY A 127 15.76 -5.71 3.29
N VAL A 128 15.38 -4.75 4.13
CA VAL A 128 15.49 -4.83 5.59
C VAL A 128 14.19 -4.28 6.20
N GLU A 129 13.05 -4.77 5.72
CA GLU A 129 11.74 -4.34 6.19
C GLU A 129 11.44 -4.87 7.60
N PRO A 130 10.73 -4.08 8.44
CA PRO A 130 10.25 -4.59 9.71
C PRO A 130 9.26 -5.74 9.48
N LEU A 131 9.43 -6.82 10.25
CA LEU A 131 8.52 -7.96 10.25
C LEU A 131 7.49 -7.78 11.37
N ALA A 132 6.21 -7.95 11.04
CA ALA A 132 5.17 -8.10 12.06
C ALA A 132 5.41 -9.42 12.84
N LEU A 133 5.06 -9.43 14.12
CA LEU A 133 5.30 -10.60 14.99
C LEU A 133 4.70 -11.90 14.42
N ASN A 134 3.48 -11.84 13.89
CA ASN A 134 2.82 -13.02 13.32
C ASN A 134 3.53 -13.53 12.05
N ASP A 135 4.06 -12.62 11.23
CA ASP A 135 4.83 -12.98 10.02
C ASP A 135 6.18 -13.60 10.43
N LEU A 136 6.84 -13.06 11.46
CA LEU A 136 8.06 -13.64 12.02
C LEU A 136 7.82 -15.08 12.53
N ILE A 137 6.78 -15.30 13.33
CA ILE A 137 6.43 -16.63 13.86
C ILE A 137 6.16 -17.60 12.71
N TRP A 138 5.32 -17.20 11.76
CA TRP A 138 4.98 -18.03 10.60
C TRP A 138 6.22 -18.40 9.78
N ARG A 139 7.14 -17.47 9.53
CA ARG A 139 8.40 -17.75 8.81
C ARG A 139 9.33 -18.69 9.58
N ILE A 140 9.36 -18.60 10.90
CA ILE A 140 10.17 -19.50 11.74
C ILE A 140 9.59 -20.92 11.72
N GLU A 141 8.27 -21.06 11.83
CA GLU A 141 7.60 -22.37 11.90
C GLU A 141 7.46 -23.03 10.53
N GLU A 142 6.92 -22.31 9.54
CA GLU A 142 6.57 -22.87 8.22
C GLU A 142 7.73 -22.82 7.23
N LEU A 143 8.55 -21.77 7.28
CA LEU A 143 9.70 -21.62 6.37
C LEU A 143 11.04 -21.98 7.00
N GLN A 144 11.05 -22.41 8.27
CA GLN A 144 12.27 -22.78 9.00
C GLN A 144 13.35 -21.69 8.88
N ALA A 145 12.96 -20.42 8.97
CA ALA A 145 13.81 -19.27 8.61
C ALA A 145 15.12 -19.16 9.42
N THR A 146 15.20 -19.78 10.61
CA THR A 146 16.42 -19.83 11.43
C THR A 146 17.28 -21.06 11.17
N ARG A 147 16.83 -22.00 10.34
CA ARG A 147 17.50 -23.28 10.04
C ARG A 147 17.77 -23.52 8.57
N GLN A 148 17.12 -22.75 7.69
CA GLN A 148 17.26 -22.87 6.25
C GLN A 148 17.64 -21.53 5.62
N PHE A 149 18.61 -21.56 4.70
CA PHE A 149 18.95 -20.38 3.90
C PHE A 149 17.77 -20.00 3.00
N ALA A 150 17.39 -18.73 3.02
CA ALA A 150 16.47 -18.19 2.03
C ALA A 150 17.03 -18.39 0.61
N GLU A 151 16.15 -18.64 -0.37
CA GLU A 151 16.53 -18.99 -1.74
C GLU A 151 17.41 -17.92 -2.40
N ASP A 152 17.19 -16.65 -2.07
CA ASP A 152 17.91 -15.52 -2.65
C ASP A 152 19.27 -15.25 -1.98
N VAL A 153 19.69 -15.99 -0.95
CA VAL A 153 21.04 -15.89 -0.39
C VAL A 153 22.07 -16.46 -1.37
N PRO A 154 23.08 -15.70 -1.84
CA PRO A 154 24.05 -16.19 -2.81
C PRO A 154 24.89 -17.36 -2.28
N ASP A 155 25.19 -18.34 -3.13
CA ASP A 155 25.98 -19.54 -2.76
C ASP A 155 27.34 -19.21 -2.15
N ALA A 156 28.02 -18.18 -2.68
CA ALA A 156 29.29 -17.73 -2.13
C ALA A 156 29.17 -17.22 -0.67
N ALA A 157 28.03 -16.62 -0.32
CA ALA A 157 27.75 -16.20 1.05
C ALA A 157 27.44 -17.41 1.95
N ARG A 158 26.63 -18.36 1.46
CA ARG A 158 26.33 -19.61 2.17
C ARG A 158 27.60 -20.38 2.50
N GLN A 159 28.44 -20.61 1.50
CA GLN A 159 29.72 -21.32 1.65
C GLN A 159 30.66 -20.61 2.62
N ARG A 160 30.72 -19.28 2.59
CA ARG A 160 31.58 -18.50 3.50
C ARG A 160 31.12 -18.65 4.95
N LEU A 161 29.81 -18.59 5.21
CA LEU A 161 29.25 -18.78 6.54
C LEU A 161 29.54 -20.20 7.05
N LEU A 162 29.23 -21.23 6.25
CA LEU A 162 29.47 -22.63 6.59
C LEU A 162 30.96 -22.92 6.82
N ALA A 163 31.86 -22.38 6.01
CA ALA A 163 33.30 -22.55 6.18
C ALA A 163 33.84 -21.83 7.43
N GLY A 164 33.23 -20.72 7.85
CA GLY A 164 33.53 -20.05 9.11
C GLY A 164 33.14 -20.92 10.30
N ALA A 165 31.89 -21.35 10.34
CA ALA A 165 31.33 -22.14 11.44
C ALA A 165 31.94 -23.55 11.53
N GLY A 166 32.36 -24.13 10.40
CA GLY A 166 33.10 -25.39 10.37
C GLY A 166 34.45 -25.33 11.11
N ARG A 167 35.08 -24.16 11.24
CA ARG A 167 36.29 -23.97 12.06
C ARG A 167 35.99 -23.99 13.56
N GLU A 168 34.74 -23.74 13.93
CA GLU A 168 34.23 -23.71 15.30
C GLU A 168 33.50 -25.03 15.67
N GLY A 169 33.51 -26.01 14.76
CA GLY A 169 32.99 -27.36 14.99
C GLY A 169 31.53 -27.56 14.61
N LEU A 170 30.87 -26.57 13.99
CA LEU A 170 29.50 -26.68 13.50
C LEU A 170 29.49 -27.19 12.05
N ALA A 171 28.89 -28.36 11.82
CA ALA A 171 28.81 -28.99 10.50
C ALA A 171 27.42 -28.95 9.86
N ASP A 172 26.37 -28.79 10.67
CA ASP A 172 24.99 -28.74 10.20
C ASP A 172 24.58 -27.31 9.82
N SER A 173 24.02 -27.11 8.62
CA SER A 173 23.62 -25.78 8.16
C SER A 173 22.54 -25.14 9.03
N GLY A 174 21.67 -25.94 9.64
CA GLY A 174 20.65 -25.46 10.58
C GLY A 174 21.29 -24.90 11.84
N ALA A 175 22.19 -25.65 12.46
CA ALA A 175 22.93 -25.21 13.64
C ALA A 175 23.75 -23.92 13.38
N VAL A 176 24.36 -23.79 12.20
CA VAL A 176 25.10 -22.57 11.82
C VAL A 176 24.19 -21.34 11.72
N LEU A 177 22.98 -21.51 11.19
CA LEU A 177 22.02 -20.42 11.06
C LEU A 177 21.39 -20.03 12.41
N GLU A 178 21.15 -21.01 13.28
CA GLU A 178 20.70 -20.75 14.65
C GLU A 178 21.75 -20.01 15.48
N ASP A 179 23.02 -20.36 15.30
CA ASP A 179 24.14 -19.66 15.92
C ASP A 179 24.24 -18.20 15.44
N LEU A 180 24.14 -17.98 14.11
CA LEU A 180 24.08 -16.64 13.54
C LEU A 180 22.90 -15.84 14.09
N TRP A 181 21.72 -16.46 14.17
CA TRP A 181 20.52 -15.83 14.74
C TRP A 181 20.75 -15.40 16.20
N ARG A 182 21.32 -16.28 17.02
CA ARG A 182 21.66 -15.99 18.42
C ARG A 182 22.67 -14.84 18.53
N ALA A 183 23.73 -14.87 17.73
CA ALA A 183 24.73 -13.80 17.69
C ALA A 183 24.11 -12.45 17.28
N CYS A 184 23.13 -12.44 16.37
CA CYS A 184 22.39 -11.22 16.03
C CYS A 184 21.61 -10.69 17.24
N LEU A 185 20.87 -11.54 17.95
CA LEU A 185 20.10 -11.11 19.11
C LEU A 185 20.99 -10.55 20.21
N GLU A 186 22.06 -11.26 20.55
CA GLU A 186 23.06 -10.80 21.52
C GLU A 186 23.68 -9.47 21.09
N GLY A 187 24.09 -9.37 19.82
CA GLY A 187 24.71 -8.17 19.26
C GLY A 187 23.79 -6.94 19.28
N PHE A 188 22.50 -7.12 19.03
CA PHE A 188 21.50 -6.06 19.13
C PHE A 188 20.99 -5.84 20.56
N GLN A 189 21.53 -6.56 21.55
CA GLN A 189 21.03 -6.56 22.93
C GLN A 189 19.53 -6.85 23.01
N LEU A 190 19.02 -7.59 22.03
CA LEU A 190 17.69 -8.14 22.07
C LEU A 190 17.74 -9.27 23.08
N PRO A 191 16.80 -9.33 24.05
CA PRO A 191 16.86 -10.28 25.14
C PRO A 191 17.10 -11.68 24.59
N ALA A 192 18.28 -12.22 24.88
CA ALA A 192 18.71 -13.51 24.37
C ALA A 192 17.73 -14.58 24.88
N PHE A 193 17.31 -15.43 23.95
CA PHE A 193 16.61 -16.67 24.25
C PHE A 193 17.54 -17.59 25.04
N ASP A 194 17.44 -17.59 26.36
CA ASP A 194 17.95 -18.70 27.16
C ASP A 194 17.01 -19.89 26.92
N LEU A 195 17.25 -20.64 25.84
CA LEU A 195 16.55 -21.89 25.56
C LEU A 195 17.55 -23.02 25.72
N HIS A 196 17.29 -23.89 26.69
CA HIS A 196 18.09 -25.09 26.93
C HIS A 196 17.96 -26.04 25.72
N PRO A 197 18.97 -26.85 25.36
CA PRO A 197 18.91 -27.77 24.21
C PRO A 197 17.73 -28.74 24.22
N GLU A 198 17.18 -29.06 25.40
CA GLU A 198 15.96 -29.87 25.55
C GLU A 198 14.64 -29.10 25.35
N GLU A 199 14.64 -27.76 25.37
CA GLU A 199 13.48 -26.91 25.08
C GLU A 199 13.33 -26.60 23.57
N LEU A 200 14.36 -26.88 22.77
CA LEU A 200 14.35 -26.77 21.30
C LEU A 200 13.57 -27.90 20.61
N VAL A 201 13.19 -28.93 21.36
CA VAL A 201 12.45 -30.10 20.85
C VAL A 201 10.93 -29.90 20.97
N ASP A 202 10.48 -29.04 21.89
CA ASP A 202 9.06 -28.69 22.04
C ASP A 202 8.77 -27.33 21.39
N LEU A 203 8.37 -27.40 20.11
CA LEU A 203 7.87 -26.36 19.21
C LEU A 203 7.81 -24.92 19.76
N GLN A 204 8.75 -24.09 19.27
CA GLN A 204 8.65 -22.73 18.67
C GLN A 204 7.53 -21.75 19.09
N LEU A 205 6.33 -22.22 19.45
CA LEU A 205 5.23 -21.44 20.01
C LEU A 205 5.52 -20.93 21.44
N ASN A 206 6.25 -21.71 22.24
CA ASN A 206 6.66 -21.29 23.59
C ASN A 206 7.74 -20.22 23.56
N VAL A 207 8.57 -20.23 22.52
CA VAL A 207 9.63 -19.26 22.24
C VAL A 207 9.03 -17.90 21.87
N ALA A 208 7.99 -17.88 21.04
CA ALA A 208 7.22 -16.68 20.72
C ALA A 208 6.39 -16.16 21.92
N LYS A 209 5.85 -17.06 22.75
CA LYS A 209 5.15 -16.69 24.00
C LYS A 209 6.11 -16.20 25.09
N SER A 210 7.34 -16.72 25.16
CA SER A 210 8.35 -16.26 26.12
C SER A 210 8.95 -14.91 25.72
N LEU A 211 9.08 -14.64 24.40
CA LEU A 211 9.34 -13.29 23.87
C LEU A 211 8.28 -12.29 24.37
N LEU A 212 7.00 -12.62 24.22
CA LEU A 212 5.90 -11.82 24.74
C LEU A 212 6.01 -11.66 26.27
N ALA A 213 6.38 -12.70 27.00
CA ALA A 213 6.56 -12.70 28.46
C ALA A 213 7.75 -11.87 28.96
N ARG A 214 8.84 -11.75 28.22
CA ARG A 214 10.05 -11.02 28.66
C ARG A 214 10.07 -9.55 28.22
N PHE A 215 9.41 -9.20 27.11
CA PHE A 215 9.05 -7.79 26.86
C PHE A 215 8.04 -7.25 27.89
N ARG A 216 7.33 -8.13 28.62
CA ARG A 216 6.43 -7.76 29.73
C ARG A 216 7.14 -7.42 31.05
N GLU A 217 8.36 -7.92 31.30
CA GLU A 217 9.08 -7.74 32.58
C GLU A 217 10.02 -6.53 32.60
N ALA A 218 10.39 -5.98 31.44
CA ALA A 218 11.24 -4.77 31.36
C ALA A 218 10.50 -3.45 31.63
N GLY A 219 9.21 -3.51 31.98
CA GLY A 219 8.43 -2.36 32.46
C GLY A 219 8.07 -2.56 33.92
N GLU A 220 8.48 -1.61 34.77
CA GLU A 220 8.23 -1.59 36.21
C GLU A 220 6.81 -2.09 36.57
N THR A 221 6.77 -3.14 37.39
CA THR A 221 5.53 -3.67 37.96
C THR A 221 5.11 -2.82 39.15
N ASP A 222 4.03 -2.05 38.99
CA ASP A 222 3.19 -1.63 40.11
C ASP A 222 1.91 -2.49 40.16
N ALA A 223 1.29 -2.52 41.35
CA ALA A 223 0.36 -3.53 41.86
C ALA A 223 -0.99 -3.75 41.12
N GLU A 224 -1.14 -3.36 39.85
CA GLU A 224 -2.37 -3.54 39.04
C GLU A 224 -2.17 -4.19 37.65
N GLY A 225 -1.04 -4.88 37.44
CA GLY A 225 -0.74 -5.58 36.18
C GLY A 225 -0.01 -4.69 35.15
N PRO A 226 0.45 -5.24 34.00
CA PRO A 226 1.44 -4.59 33.16
C PRO A 226 0.88 -3.33 32.46
N VAL A 227 1.30 -2.16 32.96
CA VAL A 227 0.95 -0.81 32.48
C VAL A 227 1.16 -0.64 30.97
N VAL A 228 2.14 -1.34 30.40
CA VAL A 228 2.49 -1.31 28.97
C VAL A 228 1.38 -1.89 28.08
N HIS A 229 0.67 -2.94 28.51
CA HIS A 229 -0.39 -3.53 27.68
C HIS A 229 -1.63 -2.64 27.61
N LYS A 230 -2.05 -2.07 28.74
CA LYS A 230 -3.13 -1.07 28.78
C LYS A 230 -2.76 0.17 27.96
N ARG A 231 -1.49 0.61 28.04
CA ARG A 231 -0.98 1.73 27.25
C ARG A 231 -0.92 1.42 25.76
N MET A 232 -0.43 0.25 25.36
CA MET A 232 -0.40 -0.18 23.96
C MET A 232 -1.82 -0.36 23.39
N GLN A 233 -2.76 -0.90 24.17
CA GLN A 233 -4.17 -0.95 23.77
C GLN A 233 -4.76 0.45 23.63
N ALA A 234 -4.46 1.36 24.57
CA ALA A 234 -4.92 2.75 24.48
C ALA A 234 -4.29 3.49 23.28
N GLU A 235 -3.01 3.26 22.99
CA GLU A 235 -2.31 3.82 21.83
C GLU A 235 -2.84 3.24 20.51
N ALA A 236 -3.11 1.93 20.46
CA ALA A 236 -3.73 1.28 19.30
C ALA A 236 -5.17 1.75 19.09
N ALA A 237 -5.96 1.88 20.15
CA ALA A 237 -7.31 2.45 20.08
C ALA A 237 -7.25 3.90 19.59
N ALA A 238 -6.37 4.72 20.15
CA ALA A 238 -6.19 6.11 19.71
C ALA A 238 -5.70 6.22 18.26
N LEU A 239 -4.88 5.27 17.79
CA LEU A 239 -4.48 5.19 16.39
C LEU A 239 -5.66 4.83 15.49
N LEU A 240 -6.46 3.82 15.86
CA LEU A 240 -7.65 3.44 15.12
C LEU A 240 -8.66 4.58 15.07
N ASP A 241 -8.94 5.22 16.20
CA ASP A 241 -9.85 6.38 16.28
C ASP A 241 -9.37 7.52 15.36
N ARG A 242 -8.05 7.78 15.33
CA ARG A 242 -7.47 8.76 14.42
C ARG A 242 -7.62 8.36 12.95
N LEU A 243 -7.29 7.11 12.61
CA LEU A 243 -7.37 6.61 11.23
C LEU A 243 -8.81 6.63 10.72
N PHE A 244 -9.78 6.18 11.51
CA PHE A 244 -11.19 6.21 11.16
C PHE A 244 -11.76 7.62 11.18
N GLY A 245 -11.34 8.48 12.12
CA GLY A 245 -11.74 9.89 12.18
C GLY A 245 -11.26 10.73 10.99
N ASP A 246 -10.23 10.26 10.28
CA ASP A 246 -9.68 10.87 9.06
C ASP A 246 -10.38 10.37 7.77
N VAL A 247 -11.21 9.33 7.86
CA VAL A 247 -11.94 8.79 6.70
C VAL A 247 -12.94 9.82 6.18
N GLY A 248 -12.86 10.10 4.88
CA GLY A 248 -13.63 11.11 4.18
C GLY A 248 -12.79 12.33 3.88
N ASP A 249 -12.28 13.03 4.90
CA ASP A 249 -11.60 14.30 4.67
C ASP A 249 -10.11 14.15 4.40
N GLY A 250 -9.43 13.18 5.03
CA GLY A 250 -7.99 12.95 4.93
C GLY A 250 -7.60 11.61 4.28
N SER A 251 -8.49 10.62 4.30
CA SER A 251 -8.24 9.27 3.78
C SER A 251 -9.51 8.58 3.28
N THR A 252 -9.38 7.38 2.68
CA THR A 252 -10.48 6.47 2.35
C THR A 252 -10.38 5.19 3.19
N LEU A 253 -11.39 4.33 3.17
CA LEU A 253 -11.31 3.02 3.84
C LEU A 253 -10.18 2.15 3.26
N ARG A 254 -9.90 2.28 1.96
CA ARG A 254 -8.69 1.72 1.34
C ARG A 254 -7.44 2.26 1.99
N GLY A 255 -7.34 3.58 2.20
CA GLY A 255 -6.21 4.21 2.87
C GLY A 255 -6.00 3.68 4.29
N VAL A 256 -7.08 3.49 5.06
CA VAL A 256 -7.02 2.84 6.39
C VAL A 256 -6.51 1.41 6.28
N LEU A 257 -7.05 0.59 5.37
CA LEU A 257 -6.59 -0.78 5.16
C LEU A 257 -5.12 -0.83 4.75
N ARG A 258 -4.66 0.06 3.89
CA ARG A 258 -3.24 0.18 3.50
C ARG A 258 -2.37 0.51 4.70
N SER A 259 -2.79 1.46 5.55
CA SER A 259 -2.05 1.82 6.77
C SER A 259 -1.97 0.68 7.78
N LEU A 260 -3.03 -0.12 7.91
CA LEU A 260 -3.10 -1.23 8.88
C LEU A 260 -2.40 -2.51 8.38
N THR A 261 -2.47 -2.79 7.08
CA THR A 261 -1.99 -4.05 6.50
C THR A 261 -0.67 -3.93 5.75
N GLY A 262 -0.25 -2.71 5.40
CA GLY A 262 0.85 -2.45 4.48
C GLY A 262 0.54 -2.80 3.02
N GLN A 263 -0.64 -3.34 2.72
CA GLN A 263 -1.03 -3.77 1.38
C GLN A 263 -2.06 -2.82 0.77
N ASP A 264 -1.85 -2.47 -0.51
CA ASP A 264 -2.81 -1.68 -1.26
C ASP A 264 -3.75 -2.60 -2.05
N LEU A 265 -4.93 -2.88 -1.48
CA LEU A 265 -5.94 -3.75 -2.13
C LEU A 265 -6.43 -3.19 -3.47
N PHE A 266 -6.24 -1.89 -3.72
CA PHE A 266 -6.61 -1.30 -4.99
C PHE A 266 -5.77 -1.81 -6.15
N ASP A 267 -4.59 -2.38 -5.91
CA ASP A 267 -3.80 -2.98 -6.99
C ASP A 267 -4.51 -4.19 -7.62
N GLN A 268 -5.45 -4.82 -6.90
CA GLN A 268 -6.29 -5.90 -7.42
C GLN A 268 -7.54 -5.35 -8.14
N VAL A 269 -8.07 -4.22 -7.70
CA VAL A 269 -9.30 -3.59 -8.25
C VAL A 269 -9.01 -2.70 -9.46
N ARG A 270 -7.87 -2.02 -9.45
CA ARG A 270 -7.43 -1.06 -10.46
C ARG A 270 -7.47 -1.62 -11.89
N PRO A 271 -6.94 -2.82 -12.18
CA PRO A 271 -7.00 -3.36 -13.54
C PRO A 271 -8.44 -3.53 -14.07
N TYR A 272 -9.39 -3.88 -13.19
CA TYR A 272 -10.82 -3.99 -13.55
C TYR A 272 -11.40 -2.63 -13.91
N LEU A 273 -11.18 -1.63 -13.06
CA LEU A 273 -11.66 -0.27 -13.29
C LEU A 273 -11.05 0.33 -14.55
N ILE A 274 -9.74 0.18 -14.76
CA ILE A 274 -9.05 0.67 -15.96
C ILE A 274 -9.63 0.02 -17.23
N ARG A 275 -9.83 -1.30 -17.23
CA ARG A 275 -10.39 -2.02 -18.38
C ARG A 275 -11.81 -1.55 -18.71
N LEU A 276 -12.63 -1.37 -17.68
CA LEU A 276 -14.01 -0.88 -17.84
C LEU A 276 -14.02 0.57 -18.35
N SER A 277 -13.23 1.45 -17.74
CA SER A 277 -13.12 2.85 -18.11
C SER A 277 -12.62 3.00 -19.55
N ALA A 278 -11.60 2.23 -19.93
CA ALA A 278 -11.09 2.18 -21.30
C ALA A 278 -12.15 1.73 -22.29
N ALA A 279 -12.89 0.65 -22.00
CA ALA A 279 -13.94 0.14 -22.88
C ALA A 279 -15.13 1.10 -23.00
N TYR A 280 -15.47 1.82 -21.92
CA TYR A 280 -16.56 2.79 -21.92
C TYR A 280 -16.17 4.08 -22.66
N LEU A 281 -14.94 4.55 -22.48
CA LEU A 281 -14.43 5.77 -23.10
C LEU A 281 -13.85 5.53 -24.50
N ASP A 282 -13.86 4.29 -24.98
CA ASP A 282 -13.39 3.94 -26.31
C ASP A 282 -14.13 4.71 -27.39
N GLU A 283 -13.37 5.33 -28.28
CA GLU A 283 -13.91 6.15 -29.36
C GLU A 283 -14.07 5.35 -30.65
N GLY A 284 -14.52 4.09 -30.57
CA GLY A 284 -14.72 3.23 -31.74
C GLY A 284 -13.43 2.65 -32.32
N LEU A 285 -12.32 2.71 -31.58
CA LEU A 285 -11.05 2.13 -31.98
C LEU A 285 -11.04 0.61 -31.79
N ALA A 286 -11.73 0.12 -30.76
CA ALA A 286 -11.83 -1.30 -30.50
C ALA A 286 -12.86 -1.96 -31.43
N ALA A 287 -12.50 -3.10 -32.01
CA ALA A 287 -13.45 -3.92 -32.78
C ALA A 287 -14.61 -4.45 -31.93
N TRP A 288 -14.39 -4.57 -30.61
CA TRP A 288 -15.39 -5.01 -29.64
C TRP A 288 -15.75 -3.86 -28.72
N ASN A 289 -16.98 -3.38 -28.86
CA ASN A 289 -17.53 -2.28 -28.07
C ASN A 289 -18.16 -2.79 -26.78
N LEU A 290 -18.15 -1.94 -25.75
CA LEU A 290 -18.91 -2.19 -24.53
C LEU A 290 -20.42 -2.17 -24.85
N PRO A 291 -21.16 -3.27 -24.61
CA PRO A 291 -22.60 -3.32 -24.86
C PRO A 291 -23.36 -2.26 -24.06
N ASP A 292 -24.44 -1.74 -24.63
CA ASP A 292 -25.36 -0.81 -23.97
C ASP A 292 -24.70 0.45 -23.39
N ARG A 293 -23.55 0.87 -23.94
CA ARG A 293 -22.80 2.07 -23.51
C ARG A 293 -23.68 3.32 -23.37
N ALA A 294 -24.70 3.46 -24.22
CA ALA A 294 -25.63 4.60 -24.20
C ALA A 294 -26.48 4.69 -22.92
N GLU A 295 -26.61 3.60 -22.16
CA GLU A 295 -27.31 3.59 -20.86
C GLU A 295 -26.42 4.10 -19.71
N GLY A 296 -25.15 4.42 -19.99
CA GLY A 296 -24.18 4.92 -19.01
C GLY A 296 -23.28 3.84 -18.42
N LEU A 297 -22.17 4.28 -17.83
CA LEU A 297 -21.10 3.41 -17.32
C LEU A 297 -21.61 2.37 -16.32
N TYR A 298 -22.42 2.79 -15.35
CA TYR A 298 -22.91 1.91 -14.28
C TYR A 298 -23.83 0.82 -14.81
N ALA A 299 -24.77 1.16 -15.71
CA ALA A 299 -25.66 0.19 -16.33
C ALA A 299 -24.89 -0.82 -17.18
N ALA A 300 -23.93 -0.35 -18.00
CA ALA A 300 -23.07 -1.21 -18.80
C ALA A 300 -22.21 -2.15 -17.93
N TRP A 301 -21.63 -1.62 -16.84
CA TRP A 301 -20.87 -2.42 -15.88
C TRP A 301 -21.70 -3.52 -15.23
N ARG A 302 -22.93 -3.22 -14.78
CA ARG A 302 -23.81 -4.20 -14.13
C ARG A 302 -24.12 -5.39 -15.05
N ARG A 303 -24.33 -5.16 -16.34
CA ARG A 303 -24.56 -6.24 -17.32
C ARG A 303 -23.29 -7.03 -17.61
N LEU A 304 -22.14 -6.35 -17.65
CA LEU A 304 -20.85 -6.98 -17.86
C LEU A 304 -20.49 -7.91 -16.71
N ILE A 305 -20.62 -7.43 -15.47
CA ILE A 305 -20.14 -8.16 -14.29
C ILE A 305 -20.89 -9.48 -14.11
N GLU A 306 -22.18 -9.56 -14.42
CA GLU A 306 -22.95 -10.82 -14.36
C GLU A 306 -22.32 -11.98 -15.15
N ARG A 307 -21.61 -11.65 -16.23
CA ARG A 307 -20.96 -12.61 -17.15
C ARG A 307 -19.46 -12.76 -16.89
N ASP A 308 -18.87 -11.97 -16.00
CA ASP A 308 -17.45 -12.03 -15.68
C ASP A 308 -17.17 -13.11 -14.62
N PRO A 309 -16.40 -14.17 -14.94
CA PRO A 309 -16.09 -15.21 -13.96
C PRO A 309 -14.99 -14.80 -12.98
N ALA A 310 -14.31 -13.67 -13.21
CA ALA A 310 -13.12 -13.32 -12.45
C ALA A 310 -13.34 -13.16 -10.95
N TRP A 311 -14.46 -12.58 -10.54
CA TRP A 311 -14.77 -12.42 -9.12
C TRP A 311 -15.08 -13.75 -8.44
N SER A 312 -15.56 -14.74 -9.21
CA SER A 312 -15.66 -16.12 -8.72
C SER A 312 -14.29 -16.77 -8.54
N PHE A 313 -13.34 -16.51 -9.45
CA PHE A 313 -11.97 -17.00 -9.31
C PHE A 313 -11.16 -16.27 -8.23
N ALA A 314 -11.50 -15.01 -7.94
CA ALA A 314 -10.94 -14.23 -6.84
C ALA A 314 -11.46 -14.67 -5.46
N GLY A 315 -12.31 -15.71 -5.40
CA GLY A 315 -12.78 -16.28 -4.14
C GLY A 315 -13.82 -15.42 -3.40
N LEU A 316 -14.46 -14.45 -4.07
CA LEU A 316 -15.51 -13.64 -3.45
C LEU A 316 -16.82 -14.45 -3.33
N PRO A 317 -17.26 -14.86 -2.13
CA PRO A 317 -18.50 -15.60 -2.00
C PRO A 317 -19.70 -14.67 -2.24
N HIS A 318 -20.75 -15.22 -2.85
CA HIS A 318 -22.05 -14.55 -3.02
C HIS A 318 -22.06 -13.20 -3.76
N TRP A 319 -20.96 -12.79 -4.41
CA TRP A 319 -20.84 -11.46 -5.04
C TRP A 319 -21.97 -11.15 -6.02
N ARG A 320 -22.47 -12.15 -6.77
CA ARG A 320 -23.62 -11.98 -7.69
C ARG A 320 -24.89 -11.54 -6.97
N LYS A 321 -25.16 -12.10 -5.78
CA LYS A 321 -26.32 -11.71 -4.96
C LYS A 321 -26.16 -10.30 -4.44
N THR A 322 -24.95 -9.93 -4.03
CA THR A 322 -24.63 -8.57 -3.59
C THR A 322 -24.89 -7.57 -4.71
N VAL A 323 -24.29 -7.76 -5.89
CA VAL A 323 -24.50 -6.86 -7.05
C VAL A 323 -25.97 -6.80 -7.47
N ALA A 324 -26.68 -7.94 -7.44
CA ALA A 324 -28.10 -7.96 -7.79
C ALA A 324 -28.98 -7.15 -6.81
N SER A 325 -28.57 -7.02 -5.55
CA SER A 325 -29.28 -6.21 -4.55
C SER A 325 -29.07 -4.70 -4.70
N TRP A 326 -28.10 -4.26 -5.51
CA TRP A 326 -27.82 -2.84 -5.67
C TRP A 326 -28.91 -2.12 -6.47
N PRO A 327 -29.24 -0.86 -6.11
CA PRO A 327 -30.15 -0.01 -6.88
C PRO A 327 -29.70 0.17 -8.33
N THR A 328 -30.64 0.16 -9.28
CA THR A 328 -30.34 0.36 -10.70
C THR A 328 -29.92 1.79 -11.03
N ASP A 329 -30.42 2.76 -10.27
CA ASP A 329 -29.97 4.15 -10.36
C ASP A 329 -28.57 4.30 -9.71
N PRO A 330 -27.59 4.88 -10.42
CA PRO A 330 -26.22 4.99 -9.93
C PRO A 330 -26.08 5.89 -8.70
N MET A 331 -26.93 6.93 -8.57
CA MET A 331 -26.88 7.83 -7.41
C MET A 331 -27.39 7.11 -6.17
N GLU A 332 -28.51 6.40 -6.29
CA GLU A 332 -29.03 5.57 -5.20
C GLU A 332 -28.06 4.45 -4.82
N ALA A 333 -27.33 3.88 -5.79
CA ALA A 333 -26.29 2.88 -5.51
C ALA A 333 -25.10 3.47 -4.72
N VAL A 334 -24.64 4.67 -5.07
CA VAL A 334 -23.59 5.36 -4.31
C VAL A 334 -24.05 5.64 -2.88
N ILE A 335 -25.27 6.17 -2.71
CA ILE A 335 -25.84 6.45 -1.38
C ILE A 335 -25.95 5.17 -0.55
N ALA A 336 -26.48 4.09 -1.13
CA ALA A 336 -26.63 2.81 -0.46
C ALA A 336 -25.27 2.25 -0.01
N GLU A 337 -24.23 2.36 -0.83
CA GLU A 337 -22.89 1.91 -0.47
C GLU A 337 -22.23 2.80 0.59
N LEU A 338 -22.41 4.12 0.54
CA LEU A 338 -21.90 5.04 1.58
C LEU A 338 -22.53 4.74 2.94
N TRP A 339 -23.84 4.45 3.00
CA TRP A 339 -24.49 4.01 4.23
C TRP A 339 -24.03 2.62 4.67
N ARG A 340 -23.86 1.66 3.75
CA ARG A 340 -23.37 0.31 4.06
C ARG A 340 -21.96 0.34 4.64
N LEU A 341 -21.13 1.28 4.19
CA LEU A 341 -19.78 1.52 4.69
C LEU A 341 -19.75 2.38 5.96
N GLU A 342 -20.92 2.80 6.45
CA GLU A 342 -21.10 3.66 7.64
C GLU A 342 -20.30 4.96 7.56
N ILE A 343 -20.15 5.53 6.35
CA ILE A 343 -19.49 6.83 6.16
C ILE A 343 -20.47 7.93 6.59
N PRO A 344 -20.09 8.82 7.53
CA PRO A 344 -20.94 9.94 7.95
C PRO A 344 -21.31 10.87 6.78
N GLU A 345 -22.57 11.34 6.72
CA GLU A 345 -23.09 12.13 5.60
C GLU A 345 -22.39 13.49 5.38
N ASP A 346 -21.78 14.02 6.44
CA ASP A 346 -20.96 15.24 6.41
C ASP A 346 -19.57 14.99 5.78
N ARG A 347 -19.15 13.72 5.65
CA ARG A 347 -17.85 13.31 5.08
C ARG A 347 -17.95 12.78 3.66
N TRP A 348 -19.15 12.68 3.09
CA TRP A 348 -19.38 12.08 1.77
C TRP A 348 -18.65 12.82 0.64
N GLU A 349 -18.65 14.15 0.66
CA GLU A 349 -17.99 14.95 -0.37
C GLU A 349 -16.48 14.69 -0.41
N GLY A 350 -15.82 14.79 0.74
CA GLY A 350 -14.40 14.46 0.87
C GLY A 350 -14.12 13.03 0.43
N TYR A 351 -14.93 12.08 0.89
CA TYR A 351 -14.74 10.66 0.58
C TYR A 351 -14.83 10.38 -0.93
N LEU A 352 -15.87 10.90 -1.60
CA LEU A 352 -16.07 10.74 -3.03
C LEU A 352 -14.97 11.45 -3.83
N THR A 353 -14.53 12.62 -3.39
CA THR A 353 -13.41 13.35 -3.99
C THR A 353 -12.13 12.51 -3.96
N ARG A 354 -11.83 11.90 -2.81
CA ARG A 354 -10.67 11.02 -2.66
C ARG A 354 -10.77 9.79 -3.54
N LEU A 355 -11.92 9.12 -3.57
CA LEU A 355 -12.14 7.97 -4.47
C LEU A 355 -11.92 8.36 -5.94
N ALA A 356 -12.43 9.51 -6.38
CA ALA A 356 -12.24 9.99 -7.75
C ALA A 356 -10.75 10.25 -8.06
N LEU A 357 -10.00 10.76 -7.08
CA LEU A 357 -8.56 11.01 -7.17
C LEU A 357 -7.68 9.75 -7.09
N GLU A 358 -8.25 8.57 -6.82
CA GLU A 358 -7.49 7.30 -6.89
C GLU A 358 -7.15 6.90 -8.34
N LEU A 359 -7.92 7.37 -9.32
CA LEU A 359 -7.65 7.24 -10.76
C LEU A 359 -7.90 8.57 -11.49
N PRO A 360 -7.11 9.61 -11.19
CA PRO A 360 -7.45 10.98 -11.55
C PRO A 360 -7.54 11.19 -13.07
N GLY A 361 -6.74 10.45 -13.86
CA GLY A 361 -6.82 10.48 -15.32
C GLY A 361 -8.14 9.88 -15.86
N TRP A 362 -8.58 8.73 -15.34
CA TRP A 362 -9.83 8.11 -15.78
C TRP A 362 -11.06 8.87 -15.30
N SER A 363 -11.08 9.24 -14.02
CA SER A 363 -12.16 10.05 -13.43
C SER A 363 -12.27 11.41 -14.12
N GLY A 364 -11.13 12.07 -14.37
CA GLY A 364 -11.08 13.33 -15.11
C GLY A 364 -11.61 13.21 -16.53
N MET A 365 -11.25 12.15 -17.26
CA MET A 365 -11.77 11.91 -18.61
C MET A 365 -13.28 11.64 -18.63
N MET A 366 -13.81 10.93 -17.61
CA MET A 366 -15.26 10.75 -17.46
C MET A 366 -15.98 12.07 -17.18
N ASN A 367 -15.47 12.87 -16.24
CA ASN A 367 -16.02 14.18 -15.91
C ASN A 367 -15.99 15.12 -17.13
N TRP A 368 -14.86 15.16 -17.83
CA TRP A 368 -14.71 15.96 -19.05
C TRP A 368 -15.72 15.53 -20.13
N ARG A 369 -15.88 14.22 -20.37
CA ARG A 369 -16.86 13.70 -21.33
C ARG A 369 -18.30 14.05 -20.96
N GLN A 370 -18.65 14.03 -19.68
CA GLN A 370 -19.98 14.42 -19.20
C GLN A 370 -20.29 15.90 -19.51
N GLN A 371 -19.28 16.77 -19.45
CA GLN A 371 -19.42 18.19 -19.77
C GLN A 371 -19.36 18.50 -21.26
N HIS A 372 -18.83 17.57 -22.06
CA HIS A 372 -18.68 17.71 -23.51
C HIS A 372 -19.45 16.61 -24.27
N PRO A 373 -20.78 16.50 -24.10
CA PRO A 373 -21.59 15.41 -24.69
C PRO A 373 -21.61 15.46 -26.22
N ALA A 374 -21.33 16.63 -26.82
CA ALA A 374 -21.27 16.82 -28.26
C ALA A 374 -19.88 16.50 -28.87
N TYR A 375 -18.88 16.16 -28.04
CA TYR A 375 -17.55 15.83 -28.56
C TYR A 375 -17.60 14.52 -29.37
N PRO A 376 -17.24 14.55 -30.65
CA PRO A 376 -17.33 13.37 -31.51
C PRO A 376 -16.36 12.30 -30.99
N ALA A 377 -16.87 11.07 -30.79
CA ALA A 377 -16.01 9.91 -30.82
C ALA A 377 -15.61 9.67 -32.29
N ASN A 378 -14.31 9.46 -32.55
CA ASN A 378 -13.79 9.26 -33.90
C ASN A 378 -14.45 8.10 -34.67
#